data_AF-A0A2G9N5Y0-F1
#
_entry.id   AF-A0A2G9N5Y0-F1
#
_cell.length_a   1.000
_cell.length_b   1.000
_cell.length_c   1.000
_cell.angle_alpha   90.00
_cell.angle_beta   90.00
_cell.angle_gamma   90.00
#
_symmetry.space_group_name_H-M   'P 1'
#
loop_
_entity.id
_entity.type
_entity.pdbx_description
1 polymer ?
#
loop_
_entity_poly.entity_id
_entity_poly.type
_entity_poly.pdbx_seq_one_letter_code
_entity_poly.pdbx_strand_id
1 'polypeptide(L)'
;MWPFSNKPKQSEQFRKNIKTLISNISNLEKQGMKQEEIVEKLSKAGWKPHVIELVMHKLHIPNSSVEKLQQYVDKQKLKARDLEEIKETLMEAGWNEDLTDVALGL
;
A
#
# COMPACT_ATOMS: atom_id res chain seq x y z
N MET A 1 -6.88 22.24 38.03
CA MET A 1 -6.10 22.37 36.78
C MET A 1 -6.08 21.01 36.10
N TRP A 2 -6.70 20.90 34.93
CA TRP A 2 -6.71 19.69 34.09
C TRP A 2 -5.37 19.56 33.29
N PRO A 3 -5.08 18.41 32.65
CA PRO A 3 -3.84 17.63 32.82
C PRO A 3 -2.93 17.62 31.59
N PHE A 4 -1.67 17.23 31.77
CA PHE A 4 -0.84 16.73 30.66
C PHE A 4 -0.95 15.21 30.59
N SER A 5 -1.92 14.75 29.80
CA SER A 5 -2.05 13.38 29.35
C SER A 5 -0.88 13.06 28.41
N ASN A 6 0.19 12.47 28.94
CA ASN A 6 1.36 12.09 28.16
C ASN A 6 1.18 10.68 27.58
N LYS A 7 0.48 10.59 26.44
CA LYS A 7 0.63 9.49 25.48
C LYS A 7 0.66 10.12 24.08
N PRO A 8 1.70 9.83 23.29
CA PRO A 8 1.52 8.73 22.34
C PRO A 8 2.78 7.87 22.21
N LYS A 9 2.71 6.62 22.70
CA LYS A 9 3.49 5.53 22.09
C LYS A 9 2.69 5.02 20.89
N GLN A 10 2.68 5.78 19.79
CA GLN A 10 2.38 5.23 18.46
C GLN A 10 3.64 4.57 17.92
N SER A 11 4.20 3.63 18.67
CA SER A 11 5.39 2.87 18.30
C SER A 11 4.95 1.52 17.75
N GLU A 12 4.40 1.54 16.55
CA GLU A 12 4.34 0.47 15.54
C GLU A 12 3.35 0.96 14.48
N GLN A 13 3.73 2.01 13.76
CA GLN A 13 3.07 2.32 12.50
C GLN A 13 3.32 1.11 11.61
N PHE A 14 2.32 0.22 11.53
CA PHE A 14 2.22 -0.83 10.52
C PHE A 14 2.54 -0.14 9.20
N ARG A 15 3.76 -0.32 8.67
CA ARG A 15 4.13 0.22 7.36
C ARG A 15 3.35 -0.59 6.36
N LYS A 16 2.12 -0.16 6.12
CA LYS A 16 1.20 -0.66 5.10
C LYS A 16 1.86 -0.41 3.74
N ASN A 17 2.73 -1.33 3.34
CA ASN A 17 3.31 -1.30 2.00
C ASN A 17 2.51 -2.21 1.06
N ILE A 18 2.62 -1.93 -0.23
CA ILE A 18 1.96 -2.70 -1.27
C ILE A 18 2.27 -4.19 -1.18
N LYS A 19 3.50 -4.58 -0.83
CA LYS A 19 3.91 -5.99 -0.74
C LYS A 19 3.12 -6.76 0.33
N THR A 20 2.87 -6.14 1.48
CA THR A 20 2.02 -6.71 2.54
C THR A 20 0.58 -6.82 2.07
N LEU A 21 0.06 -5.80 1.36
CA LEU A 21 -1.29 -5.84 0.80
C LEU A 21 -1.44 -6.99 -0.22
N ILE A 22 -0.50 -7.12 -1.14
CA ILE A 22 -0.45 -8.20 -2.14
C ILE A 22 -0.44 -9.57 -1.46
N SER A 23 0.46 -9.77 -0.50
CA SER A 23 0.57 -11.04 0.20
C SER A 23 -0.71 -11.39 0.96
N ASN A 24 -1.37 -10.40 1.56
CA ASN A 24 -2.64 -10.61 2.25
C ASN A 24 -3.75 -10.99 1.29
N ILE A 25 -3.90 -10.27 0.18
CA ILE A 25 -4.89 -10.58 -0.86
C ILE A 25 -4.66 -12.00 -1.38
N SER A 26 -3.44 -12.34 -1.81
CA SER A 26 -3.14 -13.67 -2.34
C SER A 26 -3.36 -14.79 -1.31
N ASN A 27 -3.07 -14.56 -0.03
CA ASN A 27 -3.34 -15.54 1.01
C ASN A 27 -4.84 -15.73 1.26
N LEU A 28 -5.63 -14.65 1.25
CA LEU A 28 -7.08 -14.73 1.42
C LEU A 28 -7.77 -15.38 0.22
N GLU A 29 -7.31 -15.11 -1.00
CA GLU A 29 -7.80 -15.79 -2.21
C GLU A 29 -7.50 -17.29 -2.20
N LYS A 30 -6.30 -17.69 -1.75
CA LYS A 30 -5.95 -19.11 -1.56
C LYS A 30 -6.83 -19.83 -0.52
N GLN A 31 -7.41 -19.08 0.42
CA GLN A 31 -8.38 -19.60 1.38
C GLN A 31 -9.79 -19.73 0.78
N GLY A 32 -10.00 -19.35 -0.49
CA GLY A 32 -11.29 -19.39 -1.16
C GLY A 32 -12.22 -18.22 -0.81
N MET A 33 -11.69 -17.16 -0.19
CA MET A 33 -12.47 -15.98 0.18
C MET A 33 -12.92 -15.19 -1.06
N LYS A 34 -14.16 -14.70 -1.07
CA LYS A 34 -14.67 -13.90 -2.18
C LYS A 34 -14.07 -12.49 -2.17
N GLN A 35 -13.99 -11.86 -3.34
CA GLN A 35 -13.37 -10.53 -3.46
C GLN A 35 -14.03 -9.49 -2.55
N GLU A 36 -15.37 -9.50 -2.46
CA GLU A 36 -16.14 -8.61 -1.58
C GLU A 36 -15.74 -8.76 -0.10
N GLU A 37 -15.56 -9.99 0.36
CA GLU A 37 -15.14 -10.31 1.73
C GLU A 37 -13.69 -9.89 2.00
N ILE A 38 -12.81 -10.04 0.99
CA ILE A 38 -11.41 -9.58 1.06
C ILE A 38 -11.36 -8.06 1.21
N VAL A 39 -12.14 -7.33 0.40
CA VAL A 39 -12.24 -5.86 0.47
C VAL A 39 -12.74 -5.43 1.84
N GLU A 40 -13.80 -6.04 2.35
CA GLU A 40 -14.35 -5.71 3.67
C GLU A 40 -13.33 -5.95 4.80
N LYS A 41 -12.64 -7.10 4.76
CA LYS A 41 -11.65 -7.49 5.77
C LYS A 41 -10.43 -6.57 5.77
N LEU A 42 -9.91 -6.23 4.59
CA LEU A 42 -8.77 -5.32 4.45
C LEU A 42 -9.16 -3.87 4.78
N SER A 43 -10.39 -3.46 4.45
CA SER A 43 -10.93 -2.16 4.84
C SER A 43 -11.03 -2.02 6.36
N LYS A 44 -11.49 -3.07 7.06
CA LYS A 44 -11.48 -3.14 8.54
C LYS A 44 -10.06 -3.10 9.13
N ALA A 45 -9.07 -3.62 8.41
CA ALA A 45 -7.65 -3.46 8.76
C ALA A 45 -7.10 -2.05 8.42
N GLY A 46 -7.96 -1.15 7.91
CA GLY A 46 -7.69 0.25 7.61
C GLY A 46 -7.02 0.48 6.24
N TRP A 47 -7.12 -0.46 5.31
CA TRP A 47 -6.75 -0.21 3.92
C TRP A 47 -7.86 0.58 3.21
N LYS A 48 -7.49 1.47 2.30
CA LYS A 48 -8.49 2.18 1.48
C LYS A 48 -9.15 1.19 0.51
N PRO A 49 -10.50 1.13 0.42
CA PRO A 49 -11.22 0.21 -0.47
C PRO A 49 -10.72 0.23 -1.91
N HIS A 50 -10.55 1.43 -2.47
CA HIS A 50 -10.09 1.57 -3.85
C HIS A 50 -8.68 0.98 -4.05
N VAL A 51 -7.78 1.12 -3.06
CA VAL A 51 -6.40 0.61 -3.18
C VAL A 51 -6.43 -0.91 -3.23
N ILE A 52 -7.30 -1.52 -2.42
CA ILE A 52 -7.51 -2.97 -2.44
C ILE A 52 -8.01 -3.39 -3.82
N GLU A 53 -9.05 -2.74 -4.34
CA GLU A 53 -9.60 -3.03 -5.67
C GLU A 53 -8.56 -2.88 -6.78
N LEU A 54 -7.74 -1.82 -6.72
CA LEU A 54 -6.70 -1.55 -7.70
C LEU A 54 -5.63 -2.64 -7.67
N VAL A 55 -5.19 -3.06 -6.48
CA VAL A 55 -4.22 -4.15 -6.32
C VAL A 55 -4.83 -5.49 -6.70
N MET A 56 -6.07 -5.80 -6.33
CA MET A 56 -6.77 -7.03 -6.72
C MET A 56 -6.91 -7.12 -8.25
N HIS A 57 -7.36 -6.05 -8.89
CA HIS A 57 -7.46 -5.98 -10.34
C HIS A 57 -6.09 -6.15 -11.02
N LYS A 58 -5.02 -5.57 -10.46
CA LYS A 58 -3.67 -5.72 -11.00
C LYS A 58 -3.00 -7.06 -10.66
N LEU A 59 -3.46 -7.81 -9.65
CA LEU A 59 -3.00 -9.17 -9.35
C LEU A 59 -3.61 -10.22 -10.27
N HIS A 60 -4.89 -10.04 -10.64
CA HIS A 60 -5.60 -10.92 -11.57
C HIS A 60 -5.15 -10.75 -13.02
N ILE A 61 -4.62 -9.58 -13.37
CA ILE A 61 -3.87 -9.41 -14.61
C ILE A 61 -2.44 -9.88 -14.31
N PRO A 62 -1.86 -10.84 -15.04
CA PRO A 62 -0.46 -11.25 -14.87
C PRO A 62 0.46 -10.11 -15.32
N ASN A 63 0.56 -9.06 -14.51
CA ASN A 63 1.26 -7.85 -14.87
C ASN A 63 2.32 -7.55 -13.83
N SER A 64 3.56 -7.76 -14.25
CA SER A 64 4.82 -7.32 -13.62
C SER A 64 4.83 -5.87 -13.14
N SER A 65 3.81 -5.08 -13.44
CA SER A 65 3.74 -3.64 -13.22
C SER A 65 3.73 -3.28 -11.73
N VAL A 66 3.03 -4.00 -10.86
CA VAL A 66 3.01 -3.68 -9.42
C VAL A 66 4.31 -4.09 -8.74
N GLU A 67 4.90 -5.22 -9.15
CA GLU A 67 6.27 -5.58 -8.72
C GLU A 67 7.30 -4.57 -9.22
N LYS A 68 7.21 -4.12 -10.48
CA LYS A 68 8.07 -3.07 -11.04
C LYS A 68 7.93 -1.74 -10.30
N LEU A 69 6.72 -1.39 -9.88
CA LEU A 69 6.46 -0.20 -9.06
C LEU A 69 7.20 -0.31 -7.73
N GLN A 70 7.05 -1.43 -7.01
CA GLN A 70 7.74 -1.65 -5.75
C GLN A 70 9.27 -1.66 -5.93
N GLN A 71 9.77 -2.35 -6.95
CA GLN A 71 11.20 -2.39 -7.29
C GLN A 71 11.74 -0.99 -7.63
N TYR A 72 10.96 -0.18 -8.36
CA TYR A 72 11.33 1.19 -8.66
C TYR A 72 11.43 2.03 -7.40
N VAL A 73 10.40 2.00 -6.54
CA VAL A 73 10.39 2.73 -5.26
C VAL A 73 11.55 2.31 -4.37
N ASP A 74 11.81 1.01 -4.23
CA ASP A 74 12.91 0.47 -3.43
C ASP A 74 14.26 0.95 -3.99
N LYS A 75 14.44 0.94 -5.31
CA LYS A 75 15.66 1.43 -5.97
C LYS A 75 15.87 2.92 -5.80
N GLN A 76 14.81 3.74 -5.82
CA GLN A 76 14.94 5.18 -5.61
C GLN A 76 15.18 5.54 -4.13
N LYS A 77 14.56 4.80 -3.19
CA LYS A 77 14.86 4.91 -1.76
C LYS A 77 16.32 4.59 -1.44
N LEU A 78 16.89 3.56 -2.07
CA LEU A 78 18.32 3.23 -1.94
C LEU A 78 19.24 4.33 -2.47
N LYS A 79 18.76 5.16 -3.41
CA LYS A 79 19.49 6.31 -3.93
C LYS A 79 19.30 7.59 -3.09
N ALA A 80 18.61 7.49 -1.95
CA ALA A 80 18.28 8.62 -1.08
C ALA A 80 17.57 9.78 -1.82
N ARG A 81 16.76 9.46 -2.84
CA ARG A 81 15.87 10.45 -3.46
C ARG A 81 14.72 10.79 -2.53
N ASP A 82 14.22 12.02 -2.66
CA ASP A 82 13.08 12.49 -1.89
C ASP A 82 11.80 11.72 -2.26
N LEU A 83 10.95 11.45 -1.28
CA LEU A 83 9.71 10.69 -1.49
C LEU A 83 8.71 11.49 -2.35
N GLU A 84 8.70 12.82 -2.25
CA GLU A 84 7.85 13.69 -3.08
C GLU A 84 8.28 13.62 -4.56
N GLU A 85 9.58 13.67 -4.84
CA GLU A 85 10.08 13.53 -6.22
C GLU A 85 9.76 12.15 -6.83
N ILE A 86 9.86 11.09 -6.02
CA ILE A 86 9.49 9.73 -6.47
C ILE A 86 7.98 9.67 -6.74
N LYS A 87 7.17 10.30 -5.89
CA LYS A 87 5.72 10.38 -6.07
C LYS A 87 5.35 11.11 -7.35
N GLU A 88 5.91 12.30 -7.58
CA GLU A 88 5.69 13.08 -8.81
C GLU A 88 6.08 12.27 -10.05
N THR A 89 7.26 11.65 -10.07
CA THR A 89 7.73 10.85 -11.20
C THR A 89 6.78 9.68 -11.51
N LEU A 90 6.22 9.06 -10.47
CA LEU A 90 5.27 7.96 -10.63
C LEU A 90 3.92 8.45 -11.13
N MET A 91 3.44 9.59 -10.63
CA MET A 91 2.21 10.23 -11.11
C MET A 91 2.33 10.68 -12.57
N GLU A 92 3.46 11.26 -12.98
CA GLU A 92 3.76 11.61 -14.38
C GLU A 92 3.79 10.38 -15.30
N ALA A 93 4.28 9.25 -14.79
CA ALA A 93 4.23 7.97 -15.49
C ALA A 93 2.82 7.34 -15.56
N GLY A 94 1.80 8.03 -15.05
CA GLY A 94 0.40 7.62 -15.08
C GLY A 94 -0.01 6.69 -13.94
N TRP A 95 0.77 6.61 -12.86
CA TRP A 95 0.38 5.84 -11.67
C TRP A 95 -0.62 6.62 -10.82
N ASN A 96 -1.56 5.88 -10.24
CA ASN A 96 -2.55 6.45 -9.33
C ASN A 96 -1.87 6.94 -8.04
N GLU A 97 -2.30 8.10 -7.55
CA GLU A 97 -1.72 8.77 -6.39
C GLU A 97 -1.75 7.90 -5.13
N ASP A 98 -2.91 7.35 -4.76
CA ASP A 98 -3.02 6.56 -3.55
C ASP A 98 -2.23 5.24 -3.64
N LEU A 99 -2.12 4.65 -4.84
CA LEU A 99 -1.24 3.49 -5.03
C LEU A 99 0.22 3.89 -4.80
N THR A 100 0.60 5.08 -5.26
CA THR A 100 1.94 5.63 -5.11
C THR A 100 2.25 5.92 -3.64
N ASP A 101 1.32 6.51 -2.90
CA ASP A 101 1.44 6.75 -1.46
C ASP A 101 1.67 5.45 -0.68
N VAL A 102 0.89 4.42 -1.02
CA VAL A 102 1.01 3.09 -0.39
C VAL A 102 2.35 2.40 -0.76
N ALA A 103 2.84 2.60 -1.99
CA ALA A 103 4.15 2.09 -2.40
C ALA A 103 5.28 2.79 -1.63
N LEU A 104 5.14 4.10 -1.42
CA LEU A 104 6.08 4.93 -0.68
C LEU A 104 5.98 4.71 0.84
N GLY A 105 4.86 4.20 1.33
CA GLY A 105 4.58 4.00 2.75
C GLY A 105 4.28 5.32 3.47
N LEU A 106 3.66 6.26 2.76
CA LEU A 106 3.18 7.56 3.23
C LEU A 106 1.79 7.43 3.88
#